data_AF-A0A9X5GTV7-F1
#
_entry.id   AF-A0A9X5GTV7-F1
#
_cell.length_a   1.000
_cell.length_b   1.000
_cell.length_c   1.000
_cell.angle_alpha   90.00
_cell.angle_beta   90.00
_cell.angle_gamma   90.00
#
_symmetry.space_group_name_H-M   'P 1'
#
loop_
_entity.id
_entity.type
_entity.pdbx_description
1 polymer ?
#
loop_
_entity_poly.entity_id
_entity_poly.type
_entity_poly.pdbx_seq_one_letter_code
_entity_poly.pdbx_strand_id
1 'polypeptide(L)'
;MDGKDLIYGMGFVDEKFVEEAEYATQIRRTSFPWKYYFVAACFVCVISVAMLIPNIFDTPVAPPDYEITLPYQTDPAPYYPEIHQVNVSQVRVNDVQSVSEGSFLYDPEVHEIITWTMDEITAYYGRNPIPAYIPNTLTASPYNESAAVLVDKSGVAVNDLIYFDFYHEYDNNGNPLLDTENGAKIGFSVAISKIGMTGDCVYVDTNNLETTYIGDTAVILGSMSTPYKRYTAKFQYGGTHYLIIADQMQLEEVVKVVASIIYESDNISILN
;
A
#
# COMPACT_ATOMS: atom_id res chain seq x y z
N MET A 1 -11.98 23.55 10.14
CA MET A 1 -11.40 22.37 10.79
C MET A 1 -9.94 22.64 11.03
N ASP A 2 -9.48 22.49 12.27
CA ASP A 2 -8.06 22.61 12.59
C ASP A 2 -7.36 21.23 12.42
N GLY A 3 -6.02 21.18 12.45
CA GLY A 3 -5.27 19.93 12.23
C GLY A 3 -5.65 18.78 13.18
N LYS A 4 -6.33 19.05 14.28
CA LYS A 4 -6.89 18.06 15.22
C LYS A 4 -8.04 17.29 14.61
N ASP A 5 -8.91 17.95 13.83
CA ASP A 5 -10.08 17.29 13.22
C ASP A 5 -9.64 16.24 12.18
N LEU A 6 -8.47 16.44 11.55
CA LEU A 6 -7.84 15.47 10.65
C LEU A 6 -7.27 14.27 11.42
N ILE A 7 -6.61 14.52 12.55
CA ILE A 7 -6.02 13.48 13.40
C ILE A 7 -7.11 12.63 14.07
N TYR A 8 -8.18 13.26 14.55
CA TYR A 8 -9.35 12.55 15.09
C TYR A 8 -10.14 11.81 14.01
N GLY A 9 -10.21 12.35 12.79
CA GLY A 9 -10.85 11.70 11.65
C GLY A 9 -10.08 10.49 11.10
N MET A 10 -8.80 10.34 11.43
CA MET A 10 -7.95 9.22 11.01
C MET A 10 -7.95 8.03 12.00
N GLY A 11 -8.69 8.07 13.10
CA GLY A 11 -8.95 6.89 13.96
C GLY A 11 -7.75 6.25 14.67
N PHE A 12 -6.51 6.74 14.49
CA PHE A 12 -5.29 6.03 14.93
C PHE A 12 -4.38 6.81 15.89
N VAL A 13 -4.89 7.80 16.64
CA VAL A 13 -4.04 8.56 17.57
C VAL A 13 -4.67 8.62 18.97
N ASP A 14 -4.02 7.95 19.92
CA ASP A 14 -4.26 8.07 21.36
C ASP A 14 -4.11 9.55 21.79
N GLU A 15 -5.01 10.05 22.64
CA GLU A 15 -4.99 11.43 23.20
C GLU A 15 -3.61 11.81 23.74
N LYS A 16 -2.85 10.84 24.25
CA LYS A 16 -1.49 11.03 24.76
C LYS A 16 -0.51 11.54 23.69
N PHE A 17 -0.62 11.10 22.44
CA PHE A 17 0.25 11.57 21.36
C PHE A 17 -0.15 12.96 20.85
N VAL A 18 -1.43 13.33 21.00
CA VAL A 18 -1.92 14.69 20.76
C VAL A 18 -1.35 15.65 21.82
N GLU A 19 -1.37 15.24 23.09
CA GLU A 19 -0.87 16.03 24.21
C GLU A 19 0.67 16.20 24.17
N GLU A 20 1.40 15.15 23.79
CA GLU A 20 2.86 15.17 23.63
C GLU A 20 3.30 16.03 22.43
N ALA A 21 2.53 16.00 21.33
CA ALA A 21 2.71 16.92 20.21
C ALA A 21 2.40 18.38 20.59
N GLU A 22 1.38 18.64 21.40
CA GLU A 22 1.08 19.98 21.91
C GLU A 22 2.19 20.53 22.81
N TYR A 23 2.75 19.69 23.68
CA TYR A 23 3.89 20.04 24.52
C TYR A 23 5.14 20.36 23.69
N ALA A 24 5.46 19.53 22.70
CA ALA A 24 6.56 19.78 21.76
C ALA A 24 6.36 21.07 20.93
N THR A 25 5.12 21.37 20.55
CA THR A 25 4.76 22.58 19.79
C THR A 25 4.81 23.84 20.66
N GLN A 26 4.44 23.75 21.95
CA GLN A 26 4.60 24.85 22.92
C GLN A 26 6.08 25.15 23.20
N ILE A 27 6.93 24.13 23.33
CA ILE A 27 8.39 24.31 23.47
C ILE A 27 8.95 25.00 22.23
N ARG A 28 8.47 24.63 21.03
CA ARG A 28 8.91 25.26 19.76
C ARG A 28 8.39 26.70 19.60
N ARG A 29 7.25 27.04 20.19
CA ARG A 29 6.68 28.41 20.19
C ARG A 29 7.41 29.38 21.11
N THR A 30 8.23 28.91 22.05
CA THR A 30 8.96 29.79 22.99
C THR A 30 10.35 30.21 22.52
N SER A 31 10.79 29.83 21.32
CA SER A 31 12.06 30.29 20.75
C SER A 31 11.89 31.12 19.46
N PHE A 32 11.91 32.45 19.67
CA PHE A 32 12.21 33.55 18.73
C PHE A 32 11.33 33.76 17.47
N PRO A 33 10.90 35.02 17.19
CA PRO A 33 9.89 35.30 16.18
C PRO A 33 10.54 35.60 14.82
N TRP A 34 10.08 34.94 13.75
CA TRP A 34 10.33 35.44 12.40
C TRP A 34 9.02 35.72 11.66
N LYS A 35 8.86 37.00 11.32
CA LYS A 35 7.74 37.57 10.59
C LYS A 35 7.89 37.26 9.09
N TYR A 36 6.76 36.95 8.47
CA TYR A 36 6.39 37.12 7.06
C TYR A 36 7.50 37.45 6.05
N TYR A 37 7.74 36.52 5.13
CA TYR A 37 8.10 36.84 3.75
C TYR A 37 7.21 36.04 2.80
N PHE A 38 6.34 36.77 2.09
CA PHE A 38 5.76 36.33 0.84
C PHE A 38 6.90 36.17 -0.18
N VAL A 39 7.00 35.00 -0.80
CA VAL A 39 7.60 34.87 -2.13
C VAL A 39 6.65 34.01 -2.97
N ALA A 40 5.87 34.69 -3.79
CA ALA A 40 5.34 34.10 -5.00
C ALA A 40 6.53 33.78 -5.92
N ALA A 41 6.70 32.51 -6.25
CA ALA A 41 7.59 32.09 -7.33
C ALA A 41 6.89 30.99 -8.12
N CYS A 42 6.44 31.36 -9.32
CA CYS A 42 6.03 30.47 -10.37
C CYS A 42 7.15 29.45 -10.66
N PHE A 43 6.82 28.16 -10.66
CA PHE A 43 7.58 27.12 -11.36
C PHE A 43 6.56 26.30 -12.16
N VAL A 44 6.24 26.78 -13.36
CA VAL A 44 6.79 26.30 -14.64
C VAL A 44 6.38 24.86 -14.93
N CYS A 45 5.39 24.79 -15.84
CA CYS A 45 4.97 23.68 -16.68
C CYS A 45 6.00 22.57 -16.85
N VAL A 46 5.68 21.36 -16.40
CA VAL A 46 6.26 20.15 -16.99
C VAL A 46 5.39 19.79 -18.18
N ILE A 47 5.94 20.06 -19.36
CA ILE A 47 5.41 19.66 -20.66
C ILE A 47 5.38 18.13 -20.67
N SER A 48 4.19 17.56 -20.73
CA SER A 48 3.96 16.17 -21.06
C SER A 48 4.38 15.95 -22.51
N VAL A 49 5.60 15.44 -22.72
CA VAL A 49 5.96 14.82 -23.99
C VAL A 49 5.24 13.47 -24.03
N ALA A 50 4.05 13.48 -24.61
CA ALA A 50 3.37 12.28 -25.06
C ALA A 50 4.29 11.57 -26.07
N MET A 51 4.93 10.48 -25.64
CA MET A 51 5.52 9.54 -26.58
C MET A 51 4.39 8.80 -27.29
N LEU A 52 4.20 9.19 -28.55
CA LEU A 52 3.33 8.55 -29.53
C LEU A 52 3.80 7.11 -29.75
N ILE A 53 3.10 6.14 -29.13
CA ILE A 53 3.12 4.75 -29.59
C ILE A 53 2.08 4.65 -30.71
N PRO A 54 2.44 4.21 -31.92
CA PRO A 54 1.47 4.07 -33.01
C PRO A 54 0.44 2.99 -32.67
N ASN A 55 -0.84 3.33 -32.84
CA ASN A 55 -1.98 2.43 -32.85
C ASN A 55 -1.71 1.23 -33.79
N ILE A 56 -1.58 0.02 -33.22
CA ILE A 56 -1.61 -1.25 -33.96
C ILE A 56 -2.92 -2.01 -33.67
N PHE A 57 -3.96 -1.31 -33.23
CA PHE A 57 -5.30 -1.88 -33.10
C PHE A 57 -6.24 -1.11 -34.01
N ASP A 58 -6.31 -1.58 -35.27
CA ASP A 58 -7.54 -1.59 -36.07
C ASP A 58 -7.29 -2.30 -37.40
N THR A 59 -7.52 -3.61 -37.42
CA THR A 59 -8.09 -4.26 -38.61
C THR A 59 -9.10 -5.30 -38.13
N PRO A 60 -10.40 -5.18 -38.47
CA PRO A 60 -11.35 -6.24 -38.25
C PRO A 60 -11.08 -7.33 -39.29
N VAL A 61 -10.46 -8.43 -38.87
CA VAL A 61 -10.41 -9.65 -39.69
C VAL A 61 -11.74 -10.37 -39.47
N ALA A 62 -12.54 -10.49 -40.54
CA ALA A 62 -13.73 -11.32 -40.52
C ALA A 62 -13.34 -12.78 -40.19
N PRO A 63 -14.05 -13.48 -39.29
CA PRO A 63 -13.73 -14.86 -38.98
C PRO A 63 -13.96 -15.75 -40.22
N PRO A 64 -13.11 -16.75 -40.47
CA PRO A 64 -13.38 -17.73 -41.51
C PRO A 64 -14.59 -18.59 -41.10
N ASP A 65 -15.46 -18.92 -42.06
CA ASP A 65 -16.48 -19.94 -41.89
C ASP A 65 -15.81 -21.28 -41.61
N TYR A 66 -15.94 -21.77 -40.38
CA TYR A 66 -15.64 -23.17 -40.04
C TYR A 66 -16.96 -23.89 -39.73
N GLU A 67 -17.20 -25.00 -40.44
CA GLU A 67 -18.23 -25.95 -40.06
C GLU A 67 -17.92 -26.50 -38.66
N ILE A 68 -18.84 -26.30 -37.72
CA ILE A 68 -18.75 -26.84 -36.37
C ILE A 68 -19.09 -28.33 -36.44
N THR A 69 -18.07 -29.21 -36.48
CA THR A 69 -18.22 -30.55 -35.94
C THR A 69 -18.09 -30.48 -34.42
N LEU A 70 -19.19 -30.69 -33.70
CA LEU A 70 -19.23 -30.74 -32.24
C LEU A 70 -18.23 -31.78 -31.71
N PRO A 71 -17.26 -31.42 -30.85
CA PRO A 71 -16.40 -32.41 -30.22
C PRO A 71 -17.22 -33.26 -29.25
N TYR A 72 -16.90 -34.55 -29.23
CA TYR A 72 -17.40 -35.53 -28.28
C TYR A 72 -17.16 -35.02 -26.86
N GLN A 73 -18.22 -35.01 -26.04
CA GLN A 73 -18.20 -34.54 -24.67
C GLN A 73 -17.31 -35.46 -23.81
N THR A 74 -16.04 -35.08 -23.65
CA THR A 74 -15.20 -35.58 -22.56
C THR A 74 -15.54 -34.84 -21.28
N ASP A 75 -15.68 -35.55 -20.17
CA ASP A 75 -15.82 -34.96 -18.84
C ASP A 75 -14.79 -33.82 -18.65
N PRO A 76 -15.17 -32.70 -18.01
CA PRO A 76 -14.22 -31.64 -17.72
C PRO A 76 -13.06 -32.23 -16.91
N ALA A 77 -11.84 -31.98 -17.38
CA ALA A 77 -10.64 -32.34 -16.61
C ALA A 77 -10.77 -31.76 -15.18
N PRO A 78 -10.31 -32.48 -14.15
CA PRO A 78 -10.37 -31.96 -12.79
C PRO A 78 -9.68 -30.61 -12.74
N TYR A 79 -10.36 -29.60 -12.20
CA TYR A 79 -9.75 -28.30 -11.95
C TYR A 79 -8.71 -28.45 -10.85
N TYR A 80 -7.43 -28.30 -11.21
CA TYR A 80 -6.34 -28.16 -10.25
C TYR A 80 -5.97 -26.67 -10.22
N PRO A 81 -6.11 -25.99 -9.06
CA PRO A 81 -5.66 -24.62 -8.96
C PRO A 81 -4.15 -24.55 -9.24
N GLU A 82 -3.74 -23.56 -10.03
CA GLU A 82 -2.33 -23.30 -10.31
C GLU A 82 -1.63 -22.92 -9.00
N ILE A 83 -0.51 -23.59 -8.71
CA ILE A 83 0.33 -23.28 -7.54
C ILE A 83 1.46 -22.38 -8.02
N HIS A 84 1.46 -21.13 -7.55
CA HIS A 84 2.52 -20.19 -7.86
C HIS A 84 3.72 -20.44 -6.94
N GLN A 85 4.88 -20.70 -7.54
CA GLN A 85 6.10 -20.96 -6.80
C GLN A 85 6.96 -19.70 -6.72
N VAL A 86 7.43 -19.37 -5.52
CA VAL A 86 8.38 -18.27 -5.29
C VAL A 86 9.60 -18.81 -4.57
N ASN A 87 10.78 -18.64 -5.17
CA ASN A 87 12.03 -19.09 -4.57
C ASN A 87 12.63 -18.00 -3.66
N VAL A 88 12.58 -18.21 -2.34
CA VAL A 88 13.07 -17.25 -1.36
C VAL A 88 14.60 -17.10 -1.41
N SER A 89 15.33 -18.11 -1.91
CA SER A 89 16.79 -18.03 -2.08
C SER A 89 17.21 -17.00 -3.15
N GLN A 90 16.29 -16.64 -4.03
CA GLN A 90 16.50 -15.64 -5.08
C GLN A 90 16.03 -14.24 -4.67
N VAL A 91 15.35 -14.13 -3.53
CA VAL A 91 14.91 -12.86 -2.97
C VAL A 91 16.12 -12.03 -2.55
N ARG A 92 16.09 -10.75 -2.92
CA ARG A 92 17.06 -9.72 -2.54
C ARG A 92 16.40 -8.76 -1.58
N VAL A 93 17.05 -8.51 -0.46
CA VAL A 93 16.54 -7.68 0.63
C VAL A 93 17.57 -6.60 0.93
N ASN A 94 17.15 -5.33 0.79
CA ASN A 94 18.01 -4.17 0.99
C ASN A 94 17.96 -3.70 2.45
N ASP A 95 19.03 -3.07 2.93
CA ASP A 95 19.03 -2.47 4.27
C ASP A 95 18.24 -1.15 4.27
N VAL A 96 17.31 -1.03 5.22
CA VAL A 96 16.48 0.15 5.44
C VAL A 96 16.91 0.86 6.71
N GLN A 97 17.14 2.17 6.61
CA GLN A 97 17.46 3.03 7.73
C GLN A 97 16.21 3.46 8.49
N SER A 98 15.17 3.87 7.76
CA SER A 98 13.90 4.29 8.32
C SER A 98 12.77 4.17 7.31
N VAL A 99 11.54 4.19 7.81
CA VAL A 99 10.34 4.36 6.98
C VAL A 99 9.77 5.73 7.32
N SER A 100 9.57 6.56 6.31
CA SER A 100 8.92 7.86 6.47
C SER A 100 7.44 7.72 6.17
N GLU A 101 6.59 8.22 7.06
CA GLU A 101 5.18 8.45 6.78
C GLU A 101 5.01 9.88 6.30
N GLY A 102 4.32 10.03 5.16
CA GLY A 102 3.99 11.35 4.65
C GLY A 102 2.68 11.84 5.26
N SER A 103 2.67 13.06 5.80
CA SER A 103 1.44 13.75 6.16
C SER A 103 0.88 14.52 4.96
N PHE A 104 -0.45 14.54 4.84
CA PHE A 104 -1.13 15.33 3.82
C PHE A 104 -1.75 16.57 4.46
N LEU A 105 -1.36 17.75 3.96
CA LEU A 105 -2.05 19.00 4.28
C LEU A 105 -3.06 19.28 3.18
N TYR A 106 -4.31 19.55 3.57
CA TYR A 106 -5.35 19.92 2.63
C TYR A 106 -6.02 21.23 3.03
N ASP A 107 -6.54 21.92 2.02
CA ASP A 107 -7.39 23.08 2.22
C ASP A 107 -8.86 22.62 2.32
N PRO A 108 -9.51 22.78 3.50
CA PRO A 108 -10.90 22.35 3.70
C PRO A 108 -11.92 23.20 2.92
N GLU A 109 -11.55 24.37 2.40
CA GLU A 109 -12.46 25.18 1.56
C GLU A 109 -12.68 24.53 0.19
N VAL A 110 -11.69 23.78 -0.31
CA VAL A 110 -11.69 23.21 -1.67
C VAL A 110 -11.61 21.68 -1.70
N HIS A 111 -11.38 21.04 -0.55
CA HIS A 111 -11.40 19.58 -0.42
C HIS A 111 -12.39 19.11 0.66
N GLU A 112 -12.69 17.82 0.63
CA GLU A 112 -13.54 17.14 1.62
C GLU A 112 -13.00 15.72 1.84
N ILE A 113 -13.10 15.23 3.07
CA ILE A 113 -12.82 13.84 3.40
C ILE A 113 -14.14 13.09 3.34
N ILE A 114 -14.20 12.09 2.47
CA ILE A 114 -15.32 11.17 2.35
C ILE A 114 -14.90 9.78 2.78
N THR A 115 -15.87 8.94 3.13
CA THR A 115 -15.62 7.53 3.43
C THR A 115 -16.07 6.69 2.25
N TRP A 116 -15.16 5.88 1.71
CA TRP A 116 -15.49 4.83 0.76
C TRP A 116 -15.72 3.51 1.48
N THR A 117 -16.75 2.79 1.03
CA THR A 117 -16.99 1.38 1.37
C THR A 117 -16.03 0.46 0.63
N MET A 118 -15.90 -0.80 1.06
CA MET A 118 -15.09 -1.78 0.32
C MET A 118 -15.54 -2.01 -1.13
N ASP A 119 -16.82 -1.88 -1.45
CA ASP A 119 -17.32 -1.97 -2.82
C ASP A 119 -16.83 -0.81 -3.68
N GLU A 120 -16.86 0.42 -3.14
CA GLU A 120 -16.34 1.62 -3.81
C GLU A 120 -14.82 1.58 -3.96
N ILE A 121 -14.10 1.10 -2.95
CA ILE A 121 -12.65 0.89 -3.01
C ILE A 121 -12.33 -0.13 -4.11
N THR A 122 -13.02 -1.27 -4.12
CA THR A 122 -12.82 -2.32 -5.13
C THR A 122 -13.12 -1.81 -6.54
N ALA A 123 -14.19 -1.03 -6.72
CA ALA A 123 -14.54 -0.41 -7.99
C ALA A 123 -13.49 0.62 -8.43
N TYR A 124 -13.02 1.48 -7.52
CA TYR A 124 -12.00 2.49 -7.81
C TYR A 124 -10.67 1.84 -8.20
N TYR A 125 -10.21 0.82 -7.46
CA TYR A 125 -8.97 0.12 -7.76
C TYR A 125 -9.08 -0.86 -8.93
N GLY A 126 -10.28 -1.35 -9.22
CA GLY A 126 -10.57 -2.34 -10.26
C GLY A 126 -10.25 -3.78 -9.84
N ARG A 127 -10.05 -4.01 -8.54
CA ARG A 127 -9.69 -5.30 -7.92
C ARG A 127 -9.87 -5.25 -6.41
N ASN A 128 -9.92 -6.42 -5.77
CA ASN A 128 -9.88 -6.51 -4.32
C ASN A 128 -8.50 -6.02 -3.82
N PRO A 129 -8.43 -4.98 -2.98
CA PRO A 129 -7.15 -4.49 -2.45
C PRO A 129 -6.57 -5.37 -1.35
N ILE A 130 -7.37 -6.25 -0.75
CA ILE A 130 -6.95 -7.15 0.32
C ILE A 130 -6.08 -8.28 -0.27
N PRO A 131 -4.91 -8.58 0.33
CA PRO A 131 -4.09 -9.71 -0.09
C PRO A 131 -4.88 -11.01 -0.07
N ALA A 132 -4.75 -11.85 -1.11
CA ALA A 132 -5.44 -13.13 -1.16
C ALA A 132 -4.96 -14.09 -0.06
N TYR A 133 -3.69 -13.97 0.35
CA TYR A 133 -3.14 -14.71 1.48
C TYR A 133 -2.93 -13.80 2.69
N ILE A 134 -3.53 -14.19 3.81
CA ILE A 134 -3.26 -13.64 5.14
C ILE A 134 -2.77 -14.80 6.01
N PRO A 135 -1.59 -14.68 6.67
CA PRO A 135 -1.15 -15.68 7.64
C PRO A 135 -2.22 -15.97 8.68
N ASN A 136 -2.47 -17.24 8.97
CA ASN A 136 -3.54 -17.68 9.87
C ASN A 136 -3.37 -17.24 11.34
N THR A 137 -2.19 -16.73 11.70
CA THR A 137 -1.86 -16.16 13.00
C THR A 137 -2.25 -14.69 13.13
N LEU A 138 -2.71 -14.06 12.04
CA LEU A 138 -3.08 -12.65 11.96
C LEU A 138 -4.58 -12.51 11.73
N THR A 139 -5.14 -11.43 12.27
CA THR A 139 -6.55 -11.06 12.13
C THR A 139 -6.62 -9.75 11.37
N ALA A 140 -7.62 -9.58 10.51
CA ALA A 140 -7.88 -8.30 9.86
C ALA A 140 -8.37 -7.27 10.88
N SER A 141 -7.93 -6.02 10.74
CA SER A 141 -8.45 -4.91 11.53
C SER A 141 -9.96 -4.73 11.32
N PRO A 142 -10.73 -4.41 12.37
CA PRO A 142 -12.13 -4.04 12.23
C PRO A 142 -12.33 -2.79 11.36
N TYR A 143 -11.28 -2.00 11.13
CA TYR A 143 -11.31 -0.80 10.30
C TYR A 143 -11.06 -1.05 8.81
N ASN A 144 -10.77 -2.30 8.41
CA ASN A 144 -10.53 -2.63 6.99
C ASN A 144 -11.82 -2.62 6.12
N GLU A 145 -12.99 -2.34 6.69
CA GLU A 145 -14.27 -2.34 5.97
C GLU A 145 -14.58 -1.03 5.21
N SER A 146 -13.79 0.02 5.45
CA SER A 146 -13.96 1.31 4.78
C SER A 146 -12.67 2.13 4.86
N ALA A 147 -12.57 3.19 4.07
CA ALA A 147 -11.42 4.09 4.13
C ALA A 147 -11.82 5.55 3.92
N ALA A 148 -11.12 6.44 4.63
CA ALA A 148 -11.21 7.87 4.40
C ALA A 148 -10.38 8.25 3.16
N VAL A 149 -10.97 9.04 2.27
CA VAL A 149 -10.35 9.51 1.03
C VAL A 149 -10.58 11.02 0.90
N LEU A 150 -9.56 11.73 0.45
CA LEU A 150 -9.67 13.16 0.20
C LEU A 150 -10.06 13.40 -1.26
N VAL A 151 -11.15 14.15 -1.46
CA VAL A 151 -11.65 14.53 -2.78
C VAL A 151 -11.66 16.04 -2.95
N ASP A 152 -11.54 16.49 -4.20
CA ASP A 152 -11.85 17.87 -4.56
C ASP A 152 -13.36 18.13 -4.65
N LYS A 153 -13.80 19.38 -4.86
CA LYS A 153 -15.22 19.74 -5.01
C LYS A 153 -15.91 19.11 -6.22
N SER A 154 -15.18 18.52 -7.16
CA SER A 154 -15.75 17.76 -8.27
C SER A 154 -15.97 16.27 -7.95
N GLY A 155 -15.50 15.82 -6.78
CA GLY A 155 -15.58 14.43 -6.34
C GLY A 155 -14.42 13.57 -6.84
N VAL A 156 -13.38 14.16 -7.43
CA VAL A 156 -12.17 13.44 -7.87
C VAL A 156 -11.25 13.25 -6.67
N ALA A 157 -10.77 12.03 -6.47
CA ALA A 157 -9.80 11.72 -5.43
C ALA A 157 -8.49 12.48 -5.70
N VAL A 158 -8.03 13.23 -4.70
CA VAL A 158 -6.73 13.92 -4.69
C VAL A 158 -5.73 13.26 -3.75
N ASN A 159 -6.23 12.45 -2.80
CA ASN A 159 -5.45 11.52 -2.00
C ASN A 159 -6.30 10.28 -1.74
N ASP A 160 -5.85 9.14 -2.27
CA ASP A 160 -6.47 7.83 -2.18
C ASP A 160 -5.61 6.82 -1.41
N LEU A 161 -4.71 7.31 -0.55
CA LEU A 161 -3.85 6.46 0.27
C LEU A 161 -4.69 5.73 1.32
N ILE A 162 -4.80 4.42 1.17
CA ILE A 162 -5.59 3.57 2.08
C ILE A 162 -4.67 2.55 2.72
N TYR A 163 -4.88 2.30 4.01
CA TYR A 163 -4.18 1.28 4.79
C TYR A 163 -5.12 0.13 5.14
N PHE A 164 -4.64 -1.09 4.96
CA PHE A 164 -5.26 -2.31 5.45
C PHE A 164 -4.32 -3.00 6.43
N ASP A 165 -4.84 -3.26 7.63
CA ASP A 165 -4.05 -3.74 8.76
C ASP A 165 -4.39 -5.19 9.10
N PHE A 166 -3.35 -5.99 9.33
CA PHE A 166 -3.46 -7.40 9.71
C PHE A 166 -2.47 -7.70 10.83
N TYR A 167 -2.96 -7.76 12.07
CA TYR A 167 -2.15 -7.94 13.25
C TYR A 167 -2.63 -9.13 14.08
N HIS A 168 -1.74 -9.64 14.93
CA HIS A 168 -2.01 -10.81 15.75
C HIS A 168 -3.25 -10.64 16.63
N GLU A 169 -3.42 -9.47 17.24
CA GLU A 169 -4.53 -9.16 18.12
C GLU A 169 -4.80 -7.65 18.16
N TYR A 170 -6.04 -7.28 18.52
CA TYR A 170 -6.49 -5.90 18.68
C TYR A 170 -7.16 -5.71 20.04
N ASP A 171 -7.08 -4.49 20.59
CA ASP A 171 -7.86 -4.11 21.76
C ASP A 171 -9.34 -3.85 21.41
N ASN A 172 -10.15 -3.51 22.42
CA ASN A 172 -11.57 -3.21 22.24
C ASN A 172 -11.85 -1.97 21.36
N ASN A 173 -10.84 -1.15 21.11
CA ASN A 173 -10.90 0.02 20.25
C ASN A 173 -10.32 -0.27 18.86
N GLY A 174 -10.02 -1.54 18.53
CA GLY A 174 -9.46 -1.90 17.22
C GLY A 174 -8.01 -1.46 17.02
N ASN A 175 -7.27 -1.09 18.08
CA ASN A 175 -5.83 -0.82 17.98
C ASN A 175 -5.04 -2.11 18.08
N PRO A 176 -4.00 -2.30 17.26
CA PRO A 176 -3.17 -3.50 17.34
C PRO A 176 -2.44 -3.57 18.67
N LEU A 177 -2.50 -4.74 19.32
CA LEU A 177 -1.76 -4.99 20.55
C LEU A 177 -0.26 -5.09 20.27
N LEU A 178 0.52 -4.56 21.22
CA LEU A 178 1.96 -4.67 21.22
C LEU A 178 2.38 -5.93 21.96
N ASP A 179 3.38 -6.62 21.43
CA ASP A 179 4.02 -7.73 22.14
C ASP A 179 4.77 -7.23 23.38
N THR A 180 4.89 -8.08 24.38
CA THR A 180 5.47 -7.70 25.68
C THR A 180 7.00 -7.68 25.69
N GLU A 181 7.65 -8.32 24.71
CA GLU A 181 9.11 -8.46 24.65
C GLU A 181 9.74 -7.24 23.97
N ASN A 182 9.23 -6.85 22.80
CA ASN A 182 9.76 -5.79 21.97
C ASN A 182 8.91 -4.51 22.01
N GLY A 183 7.71 -4.56 22.59
CA GLY A 183 6.79 -3.42 22.61
C GLY A 183 6.33 -3.05 21.20
N ALA A 184 6.13 -4.04 20.34
CA ALA A 184 5.92 -3.85 18.91
C ALA A 184 4.74 -4.67 18.39
N LYS A 185 4.19 -4.26 17.25
CA LYS A 185 3.10 -5.00 16.60
C LYS A 185 3.65 -6.31 16.03
N ILE A 186 2.83 -7.35 15.94
CA ILE A 186 3.14 -8.58 15.21
C ILE A 186 2.15 -8.68 14.05
N GLY A 187 2.64 -8.55 12.81
CA GLY A 187 1.80 -8.55 11.62
C GLY A 187 2.24 -7.51 10.60
N PHE A 188 1.32 -7.03 9.77
CA PHE A 188 1.65 -6.08 8.71
C PHE A 188 0.52 -5.11 8.38
N SER A 189 0.92 -3.98 7.80
CA SER A 189 0.03 -3.02 7.12
C SER A 189 0.33 -3.03 5.62
N VAL A 190 -0.72 -2.90 4.79
CA VAL A 190 -0.62 -2.68 3.34
C VAL A 190 -1.17 -1.30 3.03
N ALA A 191 -0.32 -0.41 2.56
CA ALA A 191 -0.72 0.87 2.01
C ALA A 191 -0.88 0.77 0.49
N ILE A 192 -1.97 1.33 -0.05
CA ILE A 192 -2.27 1.34 -1.48
C ILE A 192 -2.64 2.73 -1.99
N SER A 193 -2.31 3.04 -3.26
CA SER A 193 -2.69 4.28 -3.94
C SER A 193 -2.53 4.19 -5.46
N LYS A 194 -3.49 4.73 -6.23
CA LYS A 194 -3.30 4.99 -7.67
C LYS A 194 -2.57 6.31 -7.93
N ILE A 195 -2.74 7.30 -7.05
CA ILE A 195 -2.17 8.65 -7.22
C ILE A 195 -0.67 8.66 -6.88
N GLY A 196 -0.25 7.91 -5.86
CA GLY A 196 1.13 7.80 -5.40
C GLY A 196 1.24 7.66 -3.88
N MET A 197 2.37 7.12 -3.43
CA MET A 197 2.66 7.00 -1.99
C MET A 197 3.18 8.32 -1.43
N THR A 198 2.67 8.76 -0.28
CA THR A 198 3.27 9.87 0.49
C THR A 198 4.37 9.38 1.43
N GLY A 199 4.35 8.10 1.81
CA GLY A 199 5.41 7.44 2.57
C GLY A 199 6.46 6.77 1.68
N ASP A 200 7.66 6.56 2.22
CA ASP A 200 8.75 5.86 1.53
C ASP A 200 9.69 5.14 2.50
N CYS A 201 10.49 4.21 1.97
CA CYS A 201 11.61 3.60 2.67
C CYS A 201 12.89 4.38 2.39
N VAL A 202 13.59 4.77 3.45
CA VAL A 202 14.94 5.34 3.36
C VAL A 202 15.93 4.20 3.40
N TYR A 203 16.43 3.80 2.23
CA TYR A 203 17.42 2.74 2.11
C TYR A 203 18.83 3.25 2.47
N VAL A 204 19.65 2.36 3.04
CA VAL A 204 21.03 2.67 3.44
C VAL A 204 21.91 2.94 2.22
N ASP A 205 21.79 2.11 1.17
CA ASP A 205 22.45 2.33 -0.12
C ASP A 205 21.42 2.51 -1.22
N THR A 206 21.20 3.76 -1.61
CA THR A 206 20.24 4.12 -2.67
C THR A 206 20.81 3.97 -4.08
N ASN A 207 22.12 3.80 -4.25
CA ASN A 207 22.75 3.68 -5.56
C ASN A 207 22.76 2.23 -6.08
N ASN A 208 22.70 1.26 -5.17
CA ASN A 208 22.80 -0.17 -5.48
C ASN A 208 21.58 -0.95 -4.97
N LEU A 209 20.37 -0.41 -5.14
CA LEU A 209 19.16 -1.13 -4.77
C LEU A 209 18.99 -2.40 -5.62
N GLU A 210 18.95 -3.54 -4.93
CA GLU A 210 18.64 -4.80 -5.56
C GLU A 210 17.13 -4.99 -5.67
N THR A 211 16.70 -5.53 -6.80
CA THR A 211 15.30 -5.79 -7.11
C THR A 211 15.03 -7.29 -7.06
N THR A 212 13.96 -7.68 -6.39
CA THR A 212 13.38 -9.02 -6.47
C THR A 212 12.28 -9.01 -7.52
N TYR A 213 12.18 -10.05 -8.35
CA TYR A 213 11.05 -10.22 -9.26
C TYR A 213 10.15 -11.35 -8.76
N ILE A 214 8.86 -11.05 -8.60
CA ILE A 214 7.82 -12.04 -8.31
C ILE A 214 6.87 -12.01 -9.50
N GLY A 215 6.83 -13.10 -10.25
CA GLY A 215 6.31 -13.07 -11.62
C GLY A 215 7.08 -12.03 -12.45
N ASP A 216 6.36 -11.20 -13.19
CA ASP A 216 6.94 -10.08 -13.94
C ASP A 216 6.96 -8.75 -13.15
N THR A 217 6.62 -8.79 -11.85
CA THR A 217 6.55 -7.59 -11.02
C THR A 217 7.87 -7.36 -10.28
N ALA A 218 8.45 -6.18 -10.48
CA ALA A 218 9.59 -5.70 -9.72
C ALA A 218 9.17 -5.29 -8.29
N VAL A 219 9.86 -5.85 -7.29
CA VAL A 219 9.63 -5.60 -5.87
C VAL A 219 10.95 -5.19 -5.21
N ILE A 220 10.94 -4.03 -4.55
CA ILE A 220 12.04 -3.61 -3.69
C ILE A 220 11.70 -4.03 -2.25
N LEU A 221 12.38 -5.08 -1.78
CA LEU A 221 12.27 -5.53 -0.40
C LEU A 221 13.32 -4.84 0.45
N GLY A 222 12.93 -4.47 1.66
CA GLY A 222 13.76 -3.84 2.66
C GLY A 222 13.73 -4.61 3.97
N SER A 223 14.80 -4.52 4.76
CA SER A 223 14.78 -4.96 6.15
C SER A 223 15.47 -3.98 7.08
N MET A 224 14.95 -3.89 8.31
CA MET A 224 15.59 -3.23 9.43
C MET A 224 15.43 -4.13 10.66
N SER A 225 16.40 -4.10 11.57
CA SER A 225 16.44 -5.04 12.72
C SER A 225 16.52 -4.36 14.08
N THR A 226 16.31 -3.04 14.15
CA THR A 226 16.37 -2.27 15.40
C THR A 226 15.10 -1.43 15.57
N PRO A 227 14.33 -1.59 16.68
CA PRO A 227 14.59 -2.51 17.81
C PRO A 227 14.16 -3.97 17.57
N TYR A 228 13.37 -4.25 16.54
CA TYR A 228 12.91 -5.60 16.16
C TYR A 228 13.04 -5.78 14.64
N LYS A 229 12.84 -7.02 14.16
CA LYS A 229 12.87 -7.30 12.73
C LYS A 229 11.61 -6.72 12.06
N ARG A 230 11.83 -5.84 11.09
CA ARG A 230 10.82 -5.30 10.20
C ARG A 230 11.26 -5.55 8.76
N TYR A 231 10.30 -5.96 7.94
CA TYR A 231 10.45 -6.02 6.49
C TYR A 231 9.55 -4.98 5.83
N THR A 232 10.01 -4.45 4.71
CA THR A 232 9.18 -3.62 3.84
C THR A 232 9.15 -4.18 2.43
N ALA A 233 8.06 -3.97 1.71
CA ALA A 233 7.97 -4.31 0.30
C ALA A 233 7.32 -3.16 -0.46
N LYS A 234 8.02 -2.63 -1.47
CA LYS A 234 7.51 -1.57 -2.35
C LYS A 234 7.43 -2.07 -3.78
N PHE A 235 6.28 -1.91 -4.41
CA PHE A 235 6.06 -2.34 -5.80
C PHE A 235 4.85 -1.63 -6.41
N GLN A 236 4.69 -1.77 -7.72
CA GLN A 236 3.49 -1.38 -8.43
C GLN A 236 2.89 -2.60 -9.13
N TYR A 237 1.58 -2.75 -9.06
CA TYR A 237 0.86 -3.82 -9.73
C TYR A 237 -0.53 -3.32 -10.16
N GLY A 238 -0.91 -3.56 -11.42
CA GLY A 238 -2.19 -3.10 -11.98
C GLY A 238 -2.45 -1.60 -11.85
N GLY A 239 -1.40 -0.76 -12.01
CA GLY A 239 -1.51 0.70 -11.87
C GLY A 239 -1.69 1.19 -10.44
N THR A 240 -1.51 0.32 -9.44
CA THR A 240 -1.61 0.65 -8.01
C THR A 240 -0.23 0.54 -7.37
N HIS A 241 0.15 1.52 -6.57
CA HIS A 241 1.33 1.51 -5.73
C HIS A 241 1.02 0.75 -4.44
N TYR A 242 1.96 -0.10 -4.02
CA TYR A 242 1.87 -0.85 -2.77
C TYR A 242 3.10 -0.55 -1.91
N LEU A 243 2.86 -0.34 -0.62
CA LEU A 243 3.88 -0.36 0.43
C LEU A 243 3.41 -1.28 1.55
N ILE A 244 4.14 -2.36 1.78
CA ILE A 244 3.92 -3.26 2.92
C ILE A 244 4.95 -2.93 3.99
N ILE A 245 4.49 -2.84 5.24
CA ILE A 245 5.33 -2.74 6.43
C ILE A 245 4.95 -3.91 7.33
N ALA A 246 5.89 -4.83 7.54
CA ALA A 246 5.68 -6.07 8.28
C ALA A 246 6.61 -6.13 9.49
N ASP A 247 6.02 -6.22 10.68
CA ASP A 247 6.70 -6.25 11.97
C ASP A 247 6.69 -7.65 12.55
N GLN A 248 7.87 -8.11 12.95
CA GLN A 248 8.06 -9.39 13.65
C GLN A 248 7.55 -10.60 12.84
N MET A 249 7.56 -10.48 11.51
CA MET A 249 7.20 -11.54 10.57
C MET A 249 8.45 -12.20 9.98
N GLN A 250 8.33 -13.47 9.61
CA GLN A 250 9.34 -14.17 8.83
C GLN A 250 9.35 -13.66 7.38
N LEU A 251 10.52 -13.68 6.73
CA LEU A 251 10.66 -13.19 5.36
C LEU A 251 9.77 -13.96 4.40
N GLU A 252 9.66 -15.28 4.58
CA GLU A 252 8.86 -16.18 3.76
C GLU A 252 7.38 -15.79 3.79
N GLU A 253 6.85 -15.42 4.96
CA GLU A 253 5.47 -14.96 5.10
C GLU A 253 5.26 -13.62 4.40
N VAL A 254 6.20 -12.68 4.52
CA VAL A 254 6.14 -11.39 3.83
C VAL A 254 6.17 -11.56 2.32
N VAL A 255 7.06 -12.41 1.81
CA VAL A 255 7.15 -12.73 0.38
C VAL A 255 5.85 -13.38 -0.11
N LYS A 256 5.25 -14.25 0.69
CA LYS A 256 3.97 -14.90 0.35
C LYS A 256 2.81 -13.90 0.29
N VAL A 257 2.74 -12.94 1.22
CA VAL A 257 1.75 -11.85 1.17
C VAL A 257 1.92 -11.03 -0.11
N VAL A 258 3.15 -10.58 -0.42
CA VAL A 258 3.43 -9.82 -1.66
C VAL A 258 3.02 -10.61 -2.90
N ALA A 259 3.41 -11.89 -2.97
CA ALA A 259 3.07 -12.75 -4.09
C ALA A 259 1.56 -12.96 -4.22
N SER A 260 0.80 -12.98 -3.12
CA SER A 260 -0.65 -13.16 -3.15
C SER A 260 -1.41 -11.96 -3.70
N ILE A 261 -0.81 -10.77 -3.60
CA ILE A 261 -1.31 -9.56 -4.25
C ILE A 261 -1.02 -9.63 -5.76
N ILE A 262 0.19 -10.04 -6.14
CA ILE A 262 0.64 -10.07 -7.54
C ILE A 262 -0.06 -11.17 -8.35
N TYR A 263 -0.20 -12.36 -7.78
CA TYR A 263 -0.87 -13.49 -8.43
C TYR A 263 -2.38 -13.51 -8.19
N GLU A 264 -2.90 -12.63 -7.33
CA GLU A 264 -4.32 -12.58 -6.95
C GLU A 264 -4.83 -13.95 -6.45
N SER A 265 -3.99 -14.67 -5.71
CA SER A 265 -4.18 -16.07 -5.32
C SER A 265 -3.51 -16.38 -3.99
N ASP A 266 -4.14 -17.23 -3.17
CA ASP A 266 -3.58 -17.77 -1.92
C ASP A 266 -2.78 -19.08 -2.14
N ASN A 267 -2.86 -19.66 -3.34
CA ASN A 267 -2.17 -20.89 -3.74
C ASN A 267 -0.70 -20.62 -4.06
N ILE A 268 0.06 -20.26 -3.03
CA ILE A 268 1.46 -19.87 -3.13
C ILE A 268 2.35 -20.83 -2.34
N SER A 269 3.38 -21.33 -3.02
CA SER A 269 4.40 -22.21 -2.45
C SER A 269 5.75 -21.50 -2.42
N ILE A 270 6.36 -21.47 -1.23
CA ILE A 270 7.73 -20.95 -1.06
C ILE A 270 8.72 -22.09 -1.24
N LEU A 271 9.71 -21.88 -2.11
CA LEU A 271 10.85 -22.76 -2.32
C LEU A 271 12.08 -22.17 -1.62
N ASN A 272 12.89 -23.04 -1.00
CA ASN A 272 14.12 -22.67 -0.29
C ASN A 272 15.37 -23.18 -1.00
#